data_AF-A0A5D3C4U6-F1
#
_entry.id   AF-A0A5D3C4U6-F1
#
_cell.length_a   1.000
_cell.length_b   1.000
_cell.length_c   1.000
_cell.angle_alpha   90.00
_cell.angle_beta   90.00
_cell.angle_gamma   90.00
#
_symmetry.space_group_name_H-M   'P 1'
#
loop_
_entity.id
_entity.type
_entity.pdbx_description
1 polymer ?
#
loop_
_entity_poly.entity_id
_entity_poly.type
_entity_poly.pdbx_seq_one_letter_code
_entity_poly.pdbx_strand_id
1 'polypeptide(L)'
;MSSLASGCSKKWIKLPSVLIPCLQAIAEHGVEEFKKKYDVSLIYKNVVEGWYQELDVHGNTVRYRLHVQAYDCLRRLLKFEAILLQQHAQNNEESTITLESFDRI
;
A
#
# COMPACT_ATOMS: atom_id res chain seq x y z
N MET A 1 -20.29 4.71 33.11
CA MET A 1 -19.73 3.57 32.35
C MET A 1 -19.93 3.87 30.87
N SER A 2 -18.91 4.43 30.22
CA SER A 2 -18.99 4.81 28.81
C SER A 2 -18.60 3.59 27.98
N SER A 3 -19.55 3.05 27.23
CA SER A 3 -19.31 2.02 26.22
C SER A 3 -18.25 2.52 25.24
N LEU A 4 -17.10 1.82 25.21
CA LEU A 4 -16.05 2.03 24.21
C LEU A 4 -16.64 1.66 22.85
N ALA A 5 -16.98 2.67 22.05
CA ALA A 5 -17.30 2.46 20.66
C ALA A 5 -16.08 1.84 19.97
N SER A 6 -16.12 0.52 19.77
CA SER A 6 -15.19 -0.25 18.96
C SER A 6 -15.40 0.11 17.48
N GLY A 7 -14.96 1.31 17.10
CA GLY A 7 -15.05 1.79 15.73
C GLY A 7 -13.69 1.68 15.07
N CYS A 8 -13.44 0.64 14.28
CA CYS A 8 -12.42 0.72 13.23
C CYS A 8 -12.72 1.97 12.42
N SER A 9 -11.86 2.98 12.53
CA SER A 9 -12.08 4.24 11.85
C SER A 9 -11.96 3.98 10.35
N LYS A 10 -13.07 4.10 9.62
CA LYS A 10 -13.08 3.99 8.15
C LYS A 10 -12.37 5.15 7.43
N LYS A 11 -11.57 5.91 8.18
CA LYS A 11 -10.98 7.17 7.74
C LYS A 11 -9.56 6.90 7.30
N TRP A 12 -9.21 7.42 6.13
CA TRP A 12 -7.82 7.47 5.67
C TRP A 12 -7.01 8.41 6.57
N ILE A 13 -5.93 7.89 7.13
CA ILE A 13 -4.98 8.63 7.95
C ILE A 13 -3.74 8.87 7.09
N LYS A 14 -3.34 10.15 6.94
CA LYS A 14 -2.17 10.51 6.15
C LYS A 14 -0.90 10.03 6.85
N LEU A 15 -0.01 9.38 6.11
CA LEU A 15 1.28 8.97 6.63
C LEU A 15 2.16 10.22 6.84
N PRO A 16 2.77 10.39 8.03
CA PRO A 16 3.61 11.55 8.31
C PRO A 16 4.92 11.52 7.51
N SER A 17 5.38 10.32 7.15
CA SER A 17 6.53 10.11 6.28
C SER A 17 6.31 8.86 5.44
N VAL A 18 6.66 8.95 4.16
CA VAL A 18 6.63 7.81 3.24
C VAL A 18 8.00 7.20 3.01
N LEU A 19 9.07 7.78 3.57
CA LEU A 19 10.45 7.31 3.40
C LEU A 19 10.79 6.08 4.24
N ILE A 20 9.80 5.52 4.94
CA ILE A 20 9.96 4.37 5.80
C ILE A 20 10.26 3.14 4.93
N PRO A 21 11.37 2.39 5.16
CA PRO A 21 11.77 1.28 4.29
C PRO A 21 10.69 0.22 4.08
N CYS A 22 9.94 -0.13 5.13
CA CYS A 22 8.85 -1.10 5.01
C CYS A 22 7.73 -0.63 4.07
N LEU A 23 7.40 0.67 4.08
CA LEU A 23 6.39 1.23 3.18
C LEU A 23 6.87 1.22 1.72
N GLN A 24 8.16 1.52 1.50
CA GLN A 24 8.76 1.47 0.16
C GLN A 24 8.74 0.04 -0.38
N ALA A 25 9.05 -0.96 0.45
CA ALA A 25 8.99 -2.37 0.07
C ALA A 25 7.55 -2.83 -0.25
N ILE A 26 6.56 -2.38 0.53
CA ILE A 26 5.13 -2.64 0.26
C ILE A 26 4.72 -2.08 -1.11
N ALA A 27 5.12 -0.85 -1.41
CA ALA A 27 4.82 -0.20 -2.69
C ALA A 27 5.53 -0.87 -3.89
N GLU A 28 6.81 -1.22 -3.72
CA GLU A 28 7.58 -1.95 -4.73
C GLU A 28 6.94 -3.31 -5.04
N HIS A 29 6.53 -4.05 -4.02
CA HIS A 29 5.77 -5.29 -4.19
C HIS A 29 4.51 -5.08 -5.03
N GLY A 30 3.75 -4.01 -4.75
CA GLY A 30 2.57 -3.66 -5.55
C GLY A 30 2.87 -3.40 -7.03
N VAL A 31 3.96 -2.70 -7.33
CA VAL A 31 4.40 -2.48 -8.72
C VAL A 31 4.78 -3.82 -9.38
N GLU A 32 5.46 -4.70 -8.65
CA GLU A 32 5.89 -6.00 -9.15
C GLU A 32 4.72 -6.93 -9.46
N GLU A 33 3.69 -6.95 -8.60
CA GLU A 33 2.46 -7.70 -8.85
C GLU A 33 1.69 -7.16 -10.06
N PHE A 34 1.62 -5.83 -10.22
CA PHE A 34 1.01 -5.22 -11.40
C PHE A 34 1.75 -5.59 -12.69
N LYS A 35 3.09 -5.54 -12.67
CA LYS A 35 3.94 -5.92 -13.82
C LYS A 35 3.70 -7.36 -14.24
N LYS A 36 3.70 -8.30 -13.28
CA LYS A 36 3.44 -9.72 -13.55
C LYS A 36 2.05 -9.96 -14.13
N LYS A 37 1.04 -9.25 -13.61
CA LYS A 37 -0.36 -9.44 -14.02
C LYS A 37 -0.66 -8.95 -15.43
N TYR A 38 -0.04 -7.85 -15.85
CA TYR A 38 -0.34 -7.19 -17.13
C TYR A 38 0.79 -7.29 -18.17
N ASP A 39 1.87 -8.00 -17.85
CA ASP A 39 3.08 -8.14 -18.69
C ASP A 39 3.64 -6.78 -19.15
N VAL A 40 3.69 -5.81 -18.22
CA VAL A 40 4.18 -4.45 -18.49
C VAL A 40 5.58 -4.23 -17.91
N SER A 41 6.35 -3.37 -18.57
CA SER A 41 7.65 -2.92 -18.08
C SER A 41 7.49 -1.64 -17.27
N LEU A 42 7.50 -1.79 -15.94
CA LEU A 42 7.62 -0.70 -14.98
C LEU A 42 8.83 -0.93 -14.07
N ILE A 43 9.48 0.14 -13.63
CA ILE A 43 10.57 0.10 -12.66
C ILE A 43 10.19 1.00 -11.51
N TYR A 44 10.00 0.41 -10.32
CA TYR A 44 9.70 1.15 -9.10
C TYR A 44 10.77 2.23 -8.83
N LYS A 45 10.33 3.41 -8.39
CA LYS A 45 11.23 4.50 -7.97
C LYS A 45 11.06 4.81 -6.49
N ASN A 46 9.88 5.28 -6.09
CA ASN A 46 9.58 5.65 -4.70
C ASN A 46 8.08 5.92 -4.48
N VAL A 47 7.64 5.84 -3.24
CA VAL A 47 6.38 6.48 -2.77
C VAL A 47 6.62 7.99 -2.59
N VAL A 48 5.67 8.82 -3.03
CA VAL A 48 5.70 10.29 -2.83
C VAL A 48 4.71 10.77 -1.79
N GLU A 49 3.60 10.07 -1.62
CA GLU A 49 2.54 10.39 -0.66
C GLU A 49 1.76 9.11 -0.34
N GLY A 50 1.17 9.04 0.85
CA GLY A 50 0.34 7.89 1.19
C GLY A 50 -0.54 8.08 2.41
N TRP A 51 -1.53 7.20 2.50
CA TRP A 51 -2.46 7.07 3.60
C TRP A 51 -2.59 5.61 4.00
N TYR A 52 -3.02 5.37 5.23
CA TYR A 52 -3.38 4.05 5.70
C TYR A 52 -4.76 4.08 6.37
N GLN A 53 -5.35 2.90 6.47
CA GLN A 53 -6.60 2.66 7.15
C GLN A 53 -6.52 1.30 7.87
N GLU A 54 -6.72 1.30 9.17
CA GLU A 54 -6.87 0.05 9.95
C GLU A 54 -8.28 -0.51 9.74
N LEU A 55 -8.36 -1.75 9.24
CA LEU A 55 -9.62 -2.39 8.89
C LEU A 55 -10.16 -3.32 9.98
N ASP A 56 -9.33 -3.68 10.97
CA ASP A 56 -9.75 -4.46 12.13
C ASP A 56 -9.29 -3.81 13.45
N VAL A 57 -9.90 -4.25 14.55
CA VAL A 57 -9.69 -3.69 15.89
C VAL A 57 -8.31 -4.04 16.45
N HIS A 58 -7.68 -5.08 15.92
CA HIS A 58 -6.43 -5.62 16.39
C HIS A 58 -5.21 -5.10 15.62
N GLY A 59 -5.43 -4.26 14.59
CA GLY A 59 -4.38 -3.73 13.73
C GLY A 59 -3.74 -4.79 12.81
N ASN A 60 -4.36 -5.95 12.65
CA ASN A 60 -3.80 -7.02 11.83
C ASN A 60 -4.00 -6.75 10.33
N THR A 61 -5.03 -6.00 9.98
CA THR A 61 -5.37 -5.67 8.59
C THR A 61 -5.24 -4.19 8.37
N VAL A 62 -4.26 -3.80 7.56
CA VAL A 62 -4.00 -2.41 7.19
C VAL A 62 -4.14 -2.25 5.70
N ARG A 63 -4.95 -1.29 5.26
CA ARG A 63 -5.09 -0.90 3.86
C ARG A 63 -4.29 0.35 3.61
N TYR A 64 -3.46 0.35 2.59
CA TYR A 64 -2.67 1.50 2.16
C TYR A 64 -3.23 2.07 0.86
N ARG A 65 -3.21 3.40 0.77
CA ARG A 65 -3.36 4.14 -0.48
C ARG A 65 -2.06 4.89 -0.71
N LEU A 66 -1.29 4.52 -1.73
CA LEU A 66 0.04 5.07 -1.98
C LEU A 66 0.11 5.71 -3.35
N HIS A 67 0.62 6.94 -3.42
CA HIS A 67 1.03 7.56 -4.66
C HIS A 67 2.46 7.12 -4.97
N VAL A 68 2.60 6.29 -6.01
CA VAL A 68 3.86 5.64 -6.39
C VAL A 68 4.39 6.25 -7.69
N GLN A 69 5.70 6.46 -7.73
CA GLN A 69 6.43 6.79 -8.94
C GLN A 69 7.12 5.56 -9.51
N ALA A 70 7.00 5.37 -10.82
CA ALA A 70 7.70 4.31 -11.55
C ALA A 70 8.11 4.80 -12.95
N TYR A 71 9.19 4.24 -13.48
CA TYR A 71 9.60 4.47 -14.87
C TYR A 71 9.01 3.43 -15.79
N ASP A 72 8.55 3.83 -16.97
CA ASP A 72 8.21 2.89 -18.04
C ASP A 72 9.42 2.48 -18.89
N CYS A 73 9.20 1.62 -19.89
CA CYS A 73 10.24 1.16 -20.82
C CYS A 73 10.91 2.29 -21.61
N LEU A 74 10.29 3.47 -21.71
CA LEU A 74 10.82 4.67 -22.37
C LEU A 74 11.50 5.62 -21.37
N ARG A 75 11.72 5.19 -20.12
CA ARG A 75 12.27 5.98 -19.01
C ARG A 75 11.44 7.22 -18.66
N ARG A 76 10.15 7.23 -19.00
CA ARG A 76 9.25 8.30 -18.57
C ARG A 76 8.83 8.05 -17.14
N LEU A 77 8.92 9.08 -16.31
CA LEU A 77 8.46 9.01 -14.92
C LEU A 77 6.95 9.14 -14.87
N LEU A 78 6.28 8.08 -14.42
CA LEU A 78 4.83 8.00 -14.29
C LEU A 78 4.43 8.00 -12.82
N LYS A 79 3.20 8.44 -12.53
CA LYS A 79 2.60 8.42 -11.19
C LYS A 79 1.36 7.53 -11.20
N PHE A 80 1.18 6.80 -10.11
CA PHE A 80 0.08 5.88 -9.92
C PHE A 80 -0.49 5.99 -8.50
N GLU A 81 -1.78 5.75 -8.34
CA GLU A 81 -2.39 5.39 -7.06
C GLU A 81 -2.42 3.87 -6.95
N ALA A 82 -1.77 3.32 -5.92
CA ALA A 82 -1.79 1.91 -5.58
C ALA A 82 -2.61 1.71 -4.30
N ILE A 83 -3.59 0.81 -4.34
CA ILE A 83 -4.32 0.35 -3.15
C ILE A 83 -3.82 -1.04 -2.78
N LEU A 84 -3.26 -1.16 -1.59
CA LEU A 84 -2.59 -2.37 -1.09
C LEU A 84 -3.21 -2.80 0.24
N LEU A 85 -3.49 -4.08 0.38
CA LEU A 85 -3.99 -4.68 1.62
C LEU A 85 -2.89 -5.51 2.26
N GLN A 86 -2.49 -5.14 3.47
CA GLN A 86 -1.57 -5.91 4.29
C GLN A 86 -2.36 -6.66 5.37
N GLN A 87 -2.13 -7.97 5.49
CA GLN A 87 -2.70 -8.80 6.54
C GLN A 87 -1.57 -9.48 7.32
N HIS A 88 -1.48 -9.16 8.60
CA HIS A 88 -0.59 -9.80 9.55
C HIS A 88 -1.19 -11.13 10.01
N ALA A 89 -0.41 -12.20 9.92
CA ALA A 89 -0.82 -13.51 10.41
C ALA A 89 -0.70 -13.57 11.94
N GLN A 90 -1.63 -14.27 12.60
CA GLN A 90 -1.71 -14.29 14.08
C GLN A 90 -0.68 -15.21 14.77
N ASN A 91 0.16 -15.96 14.02
CA ASN A 91 0.98 -17.05 14.56
C ASN A 91 2.46 -17.03 14.11
N ASN A 92 3.12 -15.87 14.07
CA ASN A 92 4.52 -15.71 13.58
C ASN A 92 4.74 -16.07 12.10
N GLU A 93 3.68 -16.15 11.29
CA GLU A 93 3.80 -16.33 9.85
C GLU A 93 4.04 -14.97 9.16
N GLU A 94 4.55 -15.01 7.93
CA GLU A 94 4.79 -13.80 7.14
C GLU A 94 3.48 -13.06 6.86
N SER A 95 3.55 -11.73 6.89
CA SER A 95 2.41 -10.89 6.53
C SER A 95 2.18 -10.96 5.02
N THR A 96 0.93 -11.10 4.59
CA THR A 96 0.59 -11.07 3.17
C THR A 96 0.35 -9.64 2.73
N ILE A 97 0.75 -9.32 1.50
CA ILE A 97 0.46 -8.05 0.84
C ILE A 97 -0.28 -8.39 -0.45
N THR A 98 -1.42 -7.75 -0.67
CA THR A 98 -2.25 -7.95 -1.86
C THR A 98 -2.48 -6.61 -2.56
N LEU A 99 -2.23 -6.57 -3.87
CA LEU A 99 -2.56 -5.42 -4.70
C LEU A 99 -4.05 -5.47 -5.08
N GLU A 100 -4.81 -4.47 -4.65
CA GLU A 100 -6.24 -4.38 -4.95
C GLU A 100 -6.52 -3.53 -6.20
N SER A 101 -5.85 -2.38 -6.33
CA SER A 101 -5.91 -1.54 -7.54
C SER A 101 -4.60 -0.80 -7.79
N PHE A 102 -4.38 -0.44 -9.05
CA PHE A 102 -3.19 0.28 -9.50
C PHE A 102 -3.55 1.13 -10.72
N ASP A 103 -3.80 2.42 -10.47
CA ASP A 103 -4.40 3.33 -11.44
C ASP A 103 -3.47 4.53 -11.70
N ARG A 104 -3.43 5.03 -12.93
CA ARG A 104 -2.57 6.17 -13.30
C ARG A 104 -3.22 7.50 -12.86
N ILE A 105 -2.42 8.42 -12.30
CA ILE A 105 -2.86 9.75 -11.81
C ILE A 105 -2.04 10.91 -12.39
#